data_AF-A0AAW8KVK9-F1
#
_entry.id   AF-A0AAW8KVK9-F1
#
_cell.length_a   1.000
_cell.length_b   1.000
_cell.length_c   1.000
_cell.angle_alpha   90.00
_cell.angle_beta   90.00
_cell.angle_gamma   90.00
#
_symmetry.space_group_name_H-M   'P 1'
#
loop_
_entity.id
_entity.type
_entity.pdbx_description
1 polymer ?
#
loop_
_entity_poly.entity_id
_entity_poly.type
_entity_poly.pdbx_seq_one_letter_code
_entity_poly.pdbx_strand_id
1 'polypeptide(L)'
;MSPIIHSLLDTDLYKFTMLQVVLHKFPQTHSVYHFRCRNLEDTVYPLVDILDDLNEQLDHLCNLKYKEDELQYLRKLRFIKSDFVDYLELFQLKRRFIQASIDAEGRLDIHIEGPMVQAMMFEIFVLAIVNELYFSRIKTDQVWAEGERRLQAKLDLIQQYEKSQQPNDPPFLVSDFGTRRRYSFAWQKHVVAAFHKTVPNVFRGTSNVLLAKELNITPIGTMAHEFLQAFQALDVRLRDFQKAALETWVQEYRGDLGIALTDVVGMDAFLRDFDLYFAKLFDGLRHDSGDPYEWGDKAYAHYRKLKIDTKTKMLTFSDGLNLPKAWELHQYFKDRFQVSFGIGTNLTNDMGQKPLNIVLKLVECNGQSVAKISDSPGKTMTDNDTFLAYLRQVFEIEELEEVV
;
A
#
# COMPACT_ATOMS: atom_id res chain seq x y z
N MET A 1 1.84 11.55 26.09
CA MET A 1 0.63 11.68 25.23
C MET A 1 -0.26 10.42 25.30
N SER A 2 -1.53 10.42 24.86
CA SER A 2 -2.28 9.15 24.65
C SER A 2 -1.68 8.40 23.46
N PRO A 3 -1.50 7.07 23.52
CA PRO A 3 -1.05 6.31 22.37
C PRO A 3 -1.99 6.43 21.17
N ILE A 4 -1.43 6.52 19.97
CA ILE A 4 -2.17 6.52 18.69
C ILE A 4 -2.41 5.09 18.21
N ILE A 5 -1.38 4.25 18.27
CA ILE A 5 -1.46 2.84 17.89
C ILE A 5 -1.69 2.00 19.16
N HIS A 6 -2.74 1.19 19.16
CA HIS A 6 -3.11 0.34 20.30
C HIS A 6 -2.96 -1.16 20.04
N SER A 7 -2.67 -1.54 18.79
CA SER A 7 -2.55 -2.93 18.35
C SER A 7 -1.63 -3.03 17.14
N LEU A 8 -0.86 -4.13 17.05
CA LEU A 8 -0.06 -4.45 15.87
C LEU A 8 -0.91 -4.98 14.69
N LEU A 9 -2.22 -5.17 14.87
CA LEU A 9 -3.16 -5.37 13.76
C LEU A 9 -3.57 -4.06 13.08
N ASP A 10 -3.27 -2.89 13.65
CA ASP A 10 -3.60 -1.59 13.06
C ASP A 10 -2.65 -1.21 11.92
N THR A 11 -2.62 -2.08 10.90
CA THR A 11 -1.76 -1.99 9.73
C THR A 11 -2.43 -2.69 8.55
N ASP A 12 -1.88 -2.50 7.35
CA ASP A 12 -2.46 -3.03 6.12
C ASP A 12 -2.16 -4.53 5.95
N LEU A 13 -3.10 -5.32 5.44
CA LEU A 13 -2.98 -6.78 5.27
C LEU A 13 -1.72 -7.19 4.51
N TYR A 14 -1.33 -6.41 3.50
CA TYR A 14 -0.19 -6.75 2.65
C TYR A 14 1.14 -6.78 3.44
N LYS A 15 1.21 -6.13 4.62
CA LYS A 15 2.38 -6.20 5.49
C LYS A 15 2.55 -7.58 6.10
N PHE A 16 1.47 -8.21 6.53
CA PHE A 16 1.49 -9.58 7.03
C PHE A 16 1.84 -10.58 5.94
N THR A 17 1.26 -10.42 4.76
CA THR A 17 1.48 -11.36 3.66
C THR A 17 2.92 -11.26 3.15
N MET A 18 3.44 -10.06 2.91
CA MET A 18 4.87 -9.92 2.55
C MET A 18 5.79 -10.41 3.66
N LEU A 19 5.50 -10.11 4.93
CA LEU A 19 6.32 -10.56 6.07
C LEU A 19 6.38 -12.09 6.16
N GLN A 20 5.26 -12.79 5.93
CA GLN A 20 5.23 -14.25 5.88
C GLN A 20 6.19 -14.80 4.82
N VAL A 21 6.19 -14.21 3.62
CA VAL A 21 7.12 -14.62 2.55
C VAL A 21 8.57 -14.36 2.96
N VAL A 22 8.86 -13.18 3.51
CA VAL A 22 10.21 -12.81 3.96
C VAL A 22 10.68 -13.78 5.06
N LEU A 23 9.84 -14.11 6.03
CA LEU A 23 10.17 -15.06 7.09
C LEU A 23 10.50 -16.46 6.53
N HIS A 24 9.68 -16.97 5.61
CA HIS A 24 9.85 -18.33 5.10
C HIS A 24 10.97 -18.49 4.08
N LYS A 25 11.33 -17.42 3.36
CA LYS A 25 12.23 -17.49 2.20
C LYS A 25 13.53 -16.72 2.41
N PHE A 26 13.46 -15.58 3.08
CA PHE A 26 14.59 -14.65 3.21
C PHE A 26 14.73 -14.06 4.63
N PRO A 27 14.69 -14.88 5.71
CA PRO A 27 14.67 -14.38 7.09
C PRO A 27 15.92 -13.58 7.48
N GLN A 28 17.04 -13.79 6.78
CA GLN A 28 18.31 -13.11 6.97
C GLN A 28 18.41 -11.74 6.29
N THR A 29 17.41 -11.34 5.50
CA THR A 29 17.47 -10.10 4.72
C THR A 29 17.63 -8.90 5.64
N HIS A 30 18.60 -8.05 5.34
CA HIS A 30 18.77 -6.75 5.98
C HIS A 30 18.19 -5.66 5.08
N SER A 31 17.63 -4.60 5.65
CA SER A 31 16.94 -3.56 4.89
C SER A 31 17.01 -2.19 5.54
N VAL A 32 17.03 -1.16 4.71
CA VAL A 32 17.02 0.25 5.11
C VAL A 32 15.81 0.96 4.51
N TYR A 33 15.07 1.69 5.34
CA TYR A 33 13.92 2.49 4.93
C TYR A 33 14.07 3.95 5.35
N HIS A 34 13.76 4.86 4.42
CA HIS A 34 13.84 6.30 4.65
C HIS A 34 12.46 6.95 4.55
N PHE A 35 12.19 7.90 5.43
CA PHE A 35 10.99 8.73 5.41
C PHE A 35 11.21 9.98 4.56
N ARG A 36 10.19 10.38 3.81
CA ARG A 36 10.15 11.66 3.09
C ARG A 36 8.74 12.24 3.15
N CYS A 37 8.67 13.55 3.41
CA CYS A 37 7.49 14.36 3.16
C CYS A 37 7.71 15.16 1.88
N ARG A 38 6.82 15.01 0.90
CA ARG A 38 6.98 15.59 -0.45
C ARG A 38 6.33 16.96 -0.61
N ASN A 39 5.64 17.46 0.42
CA ASN A 39 4.90 18.71 0.39
C ASN A 39 5.09 19.51 1.68
N LEU A 40 6.34 19.63 2.15
CA LEU A 40 6.69 20.34 3.38
C LEU A 40 6.26 21.80 3.36
N GLU A 41 6.38 22.48 2.21
CA GLU A 41 5.95 23.87 2.01
C GLU A 41 4.45 24.10 2.19
N ASP A 42 3.63 23.04 2.12
CA ASP A 42 2.19 23.10 2.31
C ASP A 42 1.75 22.86 3.75
N THR A 43 2.68 22.57 4.65
CA THR A 43 2.37 22.31 6.06
C THR A 43 2.00 23.60 6.79
N VAL A 44 1.03 23.52 7.70
CA VAL A 44 0.53 24.67 8.49
C VAL A 44 1.57 25.11 9.54
N TYR A 45 2.43 24.19 9.96
CA TYR A 45 3.55 24.42 10.86
C TYR A 45 4.66 23.41 10.55
N PRO A 46 5.93 23.68 10.94
CA PRO A 46 7.05 22.79 10.66
C PRO A 46 6.81 21.37 11.16
N LEU A 47 6.96 20.38 10.27
CA LEU A 47 6.70 18.98 10.63
C LEU A 47 7.65 18.49 11.75
N VAL A 48 8.85 19.06 11.88
CA VAL A 48 9.80 18.77 12.96
C VAL A 48 9.23 19.04 14.35
N ASP A 49 8.21 19.90 14.48
CA ASP A 49 7.63 20.23 15.78
C ASP A 49 6.97 19.02 16.45
N ILE A 50 6.65 17.95 15.72
CA ILE A 50 6.08 16.71 16.27
C ILE A 50 7.14 15.73 16.80
N LEU A 51 8.43 16.01 16.69
CA LEU A 51 9.50 15.04 16.90
C LEU A 51 9.50 14.39 18.30
N ASP A 52 9.28 15.18 19.35
CA ASP A 52 9.26 14.65 20.73
C ASP A 52 8.06 13.72 20.93
N ASP A 53 6.86 14.15 20.51
CA ASP A 53 5.64 13.32 20.55
C ASP A 53 5.82 12.06 19.70
N LEU A 54 6.46 12.15 18.53
CA LEU A 54 6.75 11.02 17.66
C LEU A 54 7.64 10.00 18.38
N ASN A 55 8.70 10.43 19.06
CA ASN A 55 9.56 9.53 19.81
C ASN A 55 8.80 8.82 20.95
N GLU A 56 7.93 9.51 21.68
CA GLU A 56 7.04 8.88 22.68
C GLU A 56 6.15 7.79 22.05
N GLN A 57 5.57 8.08 20.88
CA GLN A 57 4.70 7.13 20.17
C GLN A 57 5.48 5.92 19.64
N LEU A 58 6.72 6.12 19.16
CA LEU A 58 7.59 5.02 18.73
C LEU A 58 8.01 4.11 19.89
N ASP A 59 8.29 4.70 21.06
CA ASP A 59 8.57 3.93 22.28
C ASP A 59 7.36 3.11 22.70
N HIS A 60 6.16 3.69 22.65
CA HIS A 60 4.93 2.93 22.90
C HIS A 60 4.72 1.80 21.89
N LEU A 61 4.84 2.09 20.59
CA LEU A 61 4.68 1.11 19.50
C LEU A 61 5.59 -0.12 19.72
N CYS A 62 6.83 0.10 20.13
CA CYS A 62 7.79 -0.97 20.38
C CYS A 62 7.49 -1.80 21.65
N ASN A 63 6.56 -1.37 22.49
CA ASN A 63 6.09 -2.14 23.65
C ASN A 63 4.88 -3.02 23.34
N LEU A 64 4.20 -2.80 22.22
CA LEU A 64 3.02 -3.58 21.83
C LEU A 64 3.38 -5.03 21.51
N LYS A 65 2.41 -5.92 21.77
CA LYS A 65 2.43 -7.34 21.39
C LYS A 65 1.06 -7.70 20.83
N TYR A 66 1.00 -8.71 19.97
CA TYR A 66 -0.27 -9.24 19.52
C TYR A 66 -1.04 -9.86 20.69
N LYS A 67 -2.35 -9.63 20.71
CA LYS A 67 -3.26 -10.26 21.68
C LYS A 67 -3.70 -11.64 21.16
N GLU A 68 -4.11 -12.50 22.07
CA GLU A 68 -4.55 -13.85 21.70
C GLU A 68 -5.72 -13.85 20.70
N ASP A 69 -6.71 -12.99 20.88
CA ASP A 69 -7.85 -12.88 19.97
C ASP A 69 -7.47 -12.33 18.59
N GLU A 70 -6.39 -11.55 18.50
CA GLU A 70 -5.82 -11.05 17.26
C GLU A 70 -5.08 -12.17 16.50
N LEU A 71 -4.28 -12.97 17.21
CA LEU A 71 -3.61 -14.15 16.64
C LEU A 71 -4.63 -15.18 16.15
N GLN A 72 -5.68 -15.44 16.93
CA GLN A 72 -6.77 -16.33 16.52
C GLN A 72 -7.55 -15.81 15.31
N TYR A 73 -7.69 -14.49 15.16
CA TYR A 73 -8.25 -13.91 13.95
C TYR A 73 -7.36 -14.19 12.73
N LEU A 74 -6.05 -13.97 12.85
CA LEU A 74 -5.10 -14.24 11.77
C LEU A 74 -5.08 -15.72 11.37
N ARG A 75 -5.15 -16.66 12.32
CA ARG A 75 -5.24 -18.12 12.05
C ARG A 75 -6.46 -18.52 11.20
N LYS A 76 -7.53 -17.71 11.19
CA LYS A 76 -8.73 -17.97 10.35
C LYS A 76 -8.54 -17.58 8.88
N LEU A 77 -7.54 -16.75 8.58
CA LEU A 77 -7.24 -16.37 7.20
C LEU A 77 -6.53 -17.53 6.51
N ARG A 78 -7.19 -18.14 5.51
CA ARG A 78 -6.73 -19.39 4.87
C ARG A 78 -5.30 -19.38 4.31
N PHE A 79 -4.79 -18.19 3.98
CA PHE A 79 -3.46 -17.97 3.40
C PHE A 79 -2.39 -17.64 4.46
N ILE A 80 -2.78 -17.42 5.72
CA ILE A 80 -1.87 -17.21 6.84
C ILE A 80 -1.53 -18.57 7.46
N LYS A 81 -0.24 -18.92 7.47
CA LYS A 81 0.24 -20.22 7.96
C LYS A 81 0.40 -20.19 9.48
N SER A 82 0.22 -21.35 10.13
CA SER A 82 0.23 -21.44 11.58
C SER A 82 1.57 -21.08 12.20
N ASP A 83 2.67 -21.52 11.59
CA ASP A 83 4.04 -21.21 12.01
C ASP A 83 4.35 -19.71 11.94
N PHE A 84 3.79 -19.01 10.95
CA PHE A 84 3.88 -17.55 10.89
C PHE A 84 3.13 -16.89 12.05
N VAL A 85 1.95 -17.38 12.44
CA VAL A 85 1.23 -16.83 13.60
C VAL A 85 1.99 -17.12 14.90
N ASP A 86 2.61 -18.29 15.03
CA ASP A 86 3.42 -18.63 16.20
C ASP A 86 4.68 -17.73 16.29
N TYR A 87 5.25 -17.34 15.14
CA TYR A 87 6.27 -16.27 15.10
C TYR A 87 5.71 -14.92 15.57
N LEU A 88 4.50 -14.54 15.14
CA LEU A 88 3.86 -13.28 15.54
C LEU A 88 3.57 -13.23 17.05
N GLU A 89 3.28 -14.36 17.71
CA GLU A 89 3.11 -14.41 19.16
C GLU A 89 4.36 -13.90 19.91
N LEU A 90 5.54 -14.20 19.38
CA LEU A 90 6.84 -13.76 19.93
C LEU A 90 7.28 -12.41 19.38
N PHE A 91 6.62 -11.91 18.33
CA PHE A 91 7.00 -10.70 17.65
C PHE A 91 6.76 -9.47 18.50
N GLN A 92 7.76 -8.59 18.49
CA GLN A 92 7.67 -7.24 19.03
C GLN A 92 8.65 -6.38 18.25
N LEU A 93 8.20 -5.20 17.82
CA LEU A 93 9.04 -4.20 17.17
C LEU A 93 10.16 -3.76 18.12
N LYS A 94 11.39 -3.66 17.62
CA LYS A 94 12.54 -3.25 18.44
C LYS A 94 12.93 -1.81 18.15
N ARG A 95 12.84 -0.97 19.19
CA ARG A 95 13.13 0.47 19.15
C ARG A 95 14.51 0.82 18.58
N ARG A 96 15.50 -0.07 18.74
CA ARG A 96 16.87 0.09 18.21
C ARG A 96 16.97 0.13 16.68
N PHE A 97 15.95 -0.33 15.96
CA PHE A 97 15.95 -0.38 14.49
C PHE A 97 15.34 0.86 13.84
N ILE A 98 14.87 1.84 14.63
CA ILE A 98 14.27 3.07 14.12
C ILE A 98 14.90 4.28 14.81
N GLN A 99 15.13 5.34 14.07
CA GLN A 99 15.59 6.63 14.58
C GLN A 99 14.77 7.75 13.93
N ALA A 100 14.19 8.62 14.74
CA ALA A 100 13.56 9.86 14.29
C ALA A 100 14.43 11.03 14.76
N SER A 101 14.78 11.94 13.85
CA SER A 101 15.66 13.06 14.11
C SER A 101 15.39 14.24 13.15
N ILE A 102 16.27 15.23 13.15
CA ILE A 102 16.23 16.37 12.23
C ILE A 102 17.46 16.25 11.33
N ASP A 103 17.27 16.30 10.01
CA ASP A 103 18.36 16.26 9.04
C ASP A 103 19.14 17.60 8.98
N ALA A 104 20.20 17.62 8.16
CA ALA A 104 21.04 18.81 7.98
C ALA A 104 20.27 20.01 7.38
N GLU A 105 19.15 19.76 6.70
CA GLU A 105 18.28 20.78 6.12
C GLU A 105 17.16 21.22 7.08
N GLY A 106 17.13 20.72 8.32
CA GLY A 106 16.12 21.08 9.30
C GLY A 106 14.77 20.38 9.10
N ARG A 107 14.74 19.26 8.38
CA ARG A 107 13.52 18.49 8.09
C ARG A 107 13.41 17.27 9.00
N LEU A 108 12.18 16.81 9.22
CA LEU A 108 11.93 15.56 9.94
C LEU A 108 12.50 14.39 9.13
N ASP A 109 13.44 13.67 9.73
CA ASP A 109 14.06 12.47 9.15
C ASP A 109 13.75 11.26 10.03
N ILE A 110 13.30 10.18 9.38
CA ILE A 110 13.05 8.90 10.03
C ILE A 110 13.77 7.83 9.24
N HIS A 111 14.73 7.21 9.90
CA HIS A 111 15.59 6.16 9.39
C HIS A 111 15.26 4.84 10.09
N ILE A 112 15.04 3.78 9.32
CA ILE A 112 14.83 2.43 9.85
C ILE A 112 15.84 1.50 9.21
N GLU A 113 16.61 0.80 10.05
CA GLU A 113 17.64 -0.12 9.61
C GLU A 113 17.62 -1.38 10.49
N GLY A 114 17.62 -2.54 9.85
CA GLY A 114 17.69 -3.82 10.55
C GLY A 114 17.22 -5.00 9.70
N PRO A 115 17.00 -6.17 10.34
CA PRO A 115 16.40 -7.31 9.67
C PRO A 115 15.05 -6.92 9.04
N MET A 116 14.83 -7.29 7.79
CA MET A 116 13.61 -6.92 7.04
C MET A 116 12.34 -7.42 7.73
N VAL A 117 12.42 -8.57 8.40
CA VAL A 117 11.34 -9.13 9.23
C VAL A 117 10.92 -8.23 10.41
N GLN A 118 11.72 -7.24 10.76
CA GLN A 118 11.44 -6.21 11.77
C GLN A 118 11.19 -4.85 11.11
N ALA A 119 12.13 -4.41 10.25
CA ALA A 119 12.12 -3.09 9.64
C ALA A 119 10.87 -2.81 8.80
N MET A 120 10.40 -3.79 8.01
CA MET A 120 9.28 -3.57 7.08
C MET A 120 7.95 -3.23 7.77
N MET A 121 7.78 -3.72 9.01
CA MET A 121 6.53 -3.56 9.77
C MET A 121 6.35 -2.15 10.32
N PHE A 122 7.42 -1.34 10.41
CA PHE A 122 7.32 0.03 10.88
C PHE A 122 6.54 0.95 9.93
N GLU A 123 6.53 0.69 8.62
CA GLU A 123 6.02 1.63 7.60
C GLU A 123 4.67 2.24 7.95
N ILE A 124 3.65 1.40 8.11
CA ILE A 124 2.28 1.88 8.22
C ILE A 124 2.04 2.54 9.57
N PHE A 125 2.63 2.01 10.64
CA PHE A 125 2.54 2.62 11.97
C PHE A 125 3.19 3.99 11.99
N VAL A 126 4.41 4.12 11.46
CA VAL A 126 5.14 5.40 11.42
C VAL A 126 4.36 6.44 10.61
N LEU A 127 3.88 6.07 9.43
CA LEU A 127 3.12 7.00 8.59
C LEU A 127 1.80 7.43 9.25
N ALA A 128 1.07 6.49 9.87
CA ALA A 128 -0.16 6.80 10.59
C ALA A 128 0.10 7.69 11.82
N ILE A 129 1.16 7.42 12.60
CA ILE A 129 1.55 8.23 13.77
C ILE A 129 1.92 9.65 13.33
N VAL A 130 2.82 9.80 12.34
CA VAL A 130 3.24 11.13 11.84
C VAL A 130 2.03 11.92 11.37
N ASN A 131 1.14 11.29 10.60
CA ASN A 131 -0.03 11.97 10.06
C ASN A 131 -1.02 12.37 11.17
N GLU A 132 -1.33 11.46 12.10
CA GLU A 132 -2.28 11.74 13.19
C GLU A 132 -1.73 12.74 14.21
N LEU A 133 -0.43 12.71 14.53
CA LEU A 133 0.23 13.76 15.31
C LEU A 133 0.09 15.12 14.63
N TYR A 134 0.37 15.18 13.33
CA TYR A 134 0.29 16.40 12.56
C TYR A 134 -1.11 17.03 12.64
N PHE A 135 -2.14 16.25 12.32
CA PHE A 135 -3.52 16.71 12.29
C PHE A 135 -4.12 16.96 13.68
N SER A 136 -3.67 16.24 14.71
CA SER A 136 -4.15 16.44 16.08
C SER A 136 -3.88 17.85 16.60
N ARG A 137 -2.79 18.50 16.18
CA ARG A 137 -2.45 19.88 16.60
C ARG A 137 -3.30 20.96 15.90
N ILE A 138 -3.91 20.63 14.77
CA ILE A 138 -4.75 21.53 13.97
C ILE A 138 -6.21 21.06 13.89
N LYS A 139 -6.59 20.17 14.80
CA LYS A 139 -7.96 19.66 14.92
C LYS A 139 -8.86 20.72 15.51
N THR A 140 -10.00 20.96 14.86
CA THR A 140 -11.09 21.78 15.40
C THR A 140 -12.43 21.09 15.13
N ASP A 141 -13.47 21.48 15.86
CA ASP A 141 -14.83 20.96 15.61
C ASP A 141 -15.33 21.30 14.21
N GLN A 142 -14.89 22.42 13.64
CA GLN A 142 -15.21 22.82 12.26
C GLN A 142 -14.59 21.87 11.23
N VAL A 143 -13.34 21.43 11.44
CA VAL A 143 -12.68 20.44 10.57
C VAL A 143 -13.42 19.11 10.62
N TRP A 144 -13.85 18.68 11.81
CA TRP A 144 -14.65 17.47 11.93
C TRP A 144 -16.00 17.59 11.21
N ALA A 145 -16.72 18.70 11.40
CA ALA A 145 -18.00 18.94 10.73
C ALA A 145 -17.86 18.96 9.19
N GLU A 146 -16.77 19.54 8.67
CA GLU A 146 -16.47 19.52 7.24
C GLU A 146 -16.16 18.10 6.74
N GLY A 147 -15.41 17.31 7.52
CA GLY A 147 -15.19 15.89 7.25
C GLY A 147 -16.49 15.09 7.14
N GLU A 148 -17.42 15.29 8.07
CA GLU A 148 -18.74 14.64 8.06
C GLU A 148 -19.57 15.05 6.84
N ARG A 149 -19.59 16.35 6.51
CA ARG A 149 -20.27 16.85 5.31
C ARG A 149 -19.74 16.18 4.04
N ARG A 150 -18.42 16.05 3.90
CA ARG A 150 -17.77 15.40 2.76
C ARG A 150 -18.00 13.89 2.74
N LEU A 151 -17.97 13.24 3.89
CA LEU A 151 -18.30 11.82 4.03
C LEU A 151 -19.74 11.57 3.54
N GLN A 152 -20.72 12.34 4.02
CA GLN A 152 -22.11 12.19 3.60
C GLN A 152 -22.26 12.35 2.08
N ALA A 153 -21.64 13.37 1.49
CA ALA A 153 -21.67 13.56 0.04
C ALA A 153 -21.11 12.36 -0.75
N LYS A 154 -20.06 11.71 -0.24
CA LYS A 154 -19.50 10.50 -0.86
C LYS A 154 -20.41 9.28 -0.70
N LEU A 155 -21.06 9.14 0.46
CA LEU A 155 -22.02 8.08 0.71
C LEU A 155 -23.23 8.20 -0.23
N ASP A 156 -23.75 9.42 -0.41
CA ASP A 156 -24.84 9.68 -1.36
C ASP A 156 -24.40 9.36 -2.79
N LEU A 157 -23.18 9.75 -3.16
CA LEU A 157 -22.62 9.50 -4.49
C LEU A 157 -22.44 8.00 -4.80
N ILE A 158 -21.85 7.24 -3.87
CA ILE A 158 -21.61 5.81 -4.09
C ILE A 158 -22.93 5.01 -4.15
N GLN A 159 -23.96 5.43 -3.43
CA GLN A 159 -25.31 4.86 -3.56
C GLN A 159 -25.94 5.16 -4.92
N GLN A 160 -25.70 6.35 -5.48
CA GLN A 160 -26.15 6.67 -6.84
C GLN A 160 -25.46 5.77 -7.86
N TYR A 161 -24.14 5.56 -7.72
CA TYR A 161 -23.39 4.63 -8.57
C TYR A 161 -23.92 3.20 -8.44
N GLU A 162 -24.13 2.70 -7.22
CA GLU A 162 -24.70 1.36 -6.99
C GLU A 162 -26.03 1.17 -7.73
N LYS A 163 -26.94 2.15 -7.63
CA LYS A 163 -28.26 2.13 -8.29
C LYS A 163 -28.19 2.26 -9.81
N SER A 164 -27.13 2.87 -10.34
CA SER A 164 -26.96 3.09 -11.78
C SER A 164 -26.37 1.88 -12.53
N GLN A 165 -25.83 0.90 -11.79
CA GLN A 165 -25.29 -0.33 -12.39
C GLN A 165 -26.38 -1.12 -13.10
N GLN A 166 -26.05 -1.64 -14.28
CA GLN A 166 -26.94 -2.51 -15.03
C GLN A 166 -26.83 -3.96 -14.52
N PRO A 167 -27.88 -4.80 -14.65
CA PRO A 167 -27.86 -6.18 -14.13
C PRO A 167 -26.72 -7.07 -14.65
N ASN A 168 -26.16 -6.76 -15.82
CA ASN A 168 -25.08 -7.52 -16.46
C ASN A 168 -23.70 -6.85 -16.32
N ASP A 169 -23.62 -5.70 -15.65
CA ASP A 169 -22.33 -5.08 -15.37
C ASP A 169 -21.58 -5.93 -14.32
N PRO A 170 -20.24 -6.08 -14.41
CA PRO A 170 -19.47 -6.52 -13.26
C PRO A 170 -19.70 -5.56 -12.08
N PRO A 171 -19.54 -6.05 -10.84
CA PRO A 171 -19.77 -5.20 -9.67
C PRO A 171 -18.73 -4.09 -9.58
N PHE A 172 -19.18 -2.87 -9.30
CA PHE A 172 -18.36 -1.77 -8.84
C PHE A 172 -17.90 -2.06 -7.41
N LEU A 173 -16.60 -2.32 -7.23
CA LEU A 173 -16.03 -2.73 -5.95
C LEU A 173 -15.05 -1.68 -5.41
N VAL A 174 -15.33 -1.14 -4.23
CA VAL A 174 -14.47 -0.16 -3.53
C VAL A 174 -13.95 -0.76 -2.24
N SER A 175 -12.71 -0.44 -1.86
CA SER A 175 -12.09 -0.84 -0.60
C SER A 175 -11.28 0.29 0.02
N ASP A 176 -11.20 0.31 1.35
CA ASP A 176 -10.39 1.28 2.10
C ASP A 176 -8.90 0.91 2.13
N PHE A 177 -8.06 1.75 1.52
CA PHE A 177 -6.58 1.68 1.54
C PHE A 177 -5.96 2.87 2.28
N GLY A 178 -6.68 3.44 3.25
CA GLY A 178 -6.39 4.75 3.80
C GLY A 178 -5.54 4.79 5.08
N THR A 179 -5.10 3.66 5.62
CA THR A 179 -4.43 3.57 6.94
C THR A 179 -3.24 4.52 7.05
N ARG A 180 -2.28 4.44 6.12
CA ARG A 180 -1.01 5.16 6.18
C ARG A 180 -1.11 6.69 6.23
N ARG A 181 -2.22 7.27 5.77
CA ARG A 181 -2.43 8.73 5.69
C ARG A 181 -3.80 9.14 6.21
N ARG A 182 -4.40 8.34 7.11
CA ARG A 182 -5.69 8.63 7.74
C ARG A 182 -5.61 9.86 8.64
N TYR A 183 -6.68 10.64 8.71
CA TYR A 183 -6.75 11.78 9.63
C TYR A 183 -6.56 11.37 11.09
N SER A 184 -7.25 10.30 11.49
CA SER A 184 -7.03 9.59 12.76
C SER A 184 -7.57 8.16 12.68
N PHE A 185 -7.19 7.29 13.62
CA PHE A 185 -7.79 5.94 13.74
C PHE A 185 -9.32 6.02 13.89
N ALA A 186 -9.80 6.88 14.79
CA ALA A 186 -11.22 7.04 15.05
C ALA A 186 -12.00 7.49 13.80
N TRP A 187 -11.42 8.39 13.01
CA TRP A 187 -12.02 8.85 11.76
C TRP A 187 -12.03 7.75 10.70
N GLN A 188 -10.92 7.01 10.50
CA GLN A 188 -10.89 5.89 9.56
C GLN A 188 -11.95 4.85 9.92
N LYS A 189 -12.06 4.47 11.20
CA LYS A 189 -13.08 3.53 11.68
C LYS A 189 -14.50 4.00 11.38
N HIS A 190 -14.79 5.27 11.63
CA HIS A 190 -16.09 5.89 11.32
C HIS A 190 -16.42 5.82 9.83
N VAL A 191 -15.48 6.24 8.97
CA VAL A 191 -15.63 6.22 7.52
C VAL A 191 -15.87 4.78 7.01
N VAL A 192 -15.03 3.82 7.39
CA VAL A 192 -15.15 2.43 6.95
C VAL A 192 -16.48 1.81 7.37
N ALA A 193 -16.90 2.02 8.62
CA ALA A 193 -18.17 1.53 9.11
C ALA A 193 -19.37 2.16 8.36
N ALA A 194 -19.30 3.46 8.05
CA ALA A 194 -20.34 4.16 7.32
C ALA A 194 -20.47 3.63 5.88
N PHE A 195 -19.37 3.43 5.16
CA PHE A 195 -19.39 2.86 3.81
C PHE A 195 -19.91 1.42 3.80
N HIS A 196 -19.41 0.57 4.69
CA HIS A 196 -19.85 -0.82 4.77
C HIS A 196 -21.34 -0.94 5.08
N LYS A 197 -21.87 -0.12 6.00
CA LYS A 197 -23.30 -0.09 6.32
C LYS A 197 -24.16 0.41 5.15
N THR A 198 -23.67 1.41 4.42
CA THR A 198 -24.44 2.14 3.41
C THR A 198 -24.54 1.38 2.09
N VAL A 199 -23.45 0.75 1.66
CA VAL A 199 -23.34 0.04 0.37
C VAL A 199 -22.58 -1.29 0.51
N PRO A 200 -23.08 -2.26 1.29
CA PRO A 200 -22.35 -3.50 1.62
C PRO A 200 -21.98 -4.38 0.42
N ASN A 201 -22.68 -4.24 -0.72
CA ASN A 201 -22.40 -4.99 -1.94
C ASN A 201 -21.29 -4.35 -2.79
N VAL A 202 -21.06 -3.04 -2.62
CA VAL A 202 -20.03 -2.26 -3.34
C VAL A 202 -18.78 -2.12 -2.47
N PHE A 203 -18.93 -1.87 -1.17
CA PHE A 203 -17.81 -1.71 -0.25
C PHE A 203 -17.33 -3.06 0.26
N ARG A 204 -16.32 -3.60 -0.43
CA ARG A 204 -15.80 -4.96 -0.26
C ARG A 204 -15.08 -5.17 1.08
N GLY A 205 -14.39 -4.16 1.58
CA GLY A 205 -13.56 -4.30 2.78
C GLY A 205 -12.54 -3.19 2.98
N THR A 206 -11.58 -3.45 3.87
CA THR A 206 -10.49 -2.54 4.23
C THR A 206 -9.18 -3.29 4.22
N SER A 207 -8.09 -2.59 3.92
CA SER A 207 -6.74 -3.10 4.13
C SER A 207 -6.35 -3.20 5.59
N ASN A 208 -6.93 -2.37 6.47
CA ASN A 208 -6.59 -2.34 7.88
C ASN A 208 -7.10 -3.61 8.60
N VAL A 209 -6.18 -4.45 9.07
CA VAL A 209 -6.53 -5.78 9.62
C VAL A 209 -7.31 -5.65 10.94
N LEU A 210 -7.00 -4.67 11.77
CA LEU A 210 -7.74 -4.40 13.00
C LEU A 210 -9.18 -3.99 12.69
N LEU A 211 -9.40 -3.06 11.77
CA LEU A 211 -10.75 -2.64 11.37
C LEU A 211 -11.51 -3.78 10.69
N ALA A 212 -10.85 -4.59 9.86
CA ALA A 212 -11.45 -5.78 9.27
C ALA A 212 -11.96 -6.75 10.34
N LYS A 213 -11.17 -6.99 11.40
CA LYS A 213 -11.55 -7.79 12.56
C LYS A 213 -12.69 -7.17 13.36
N GLU A 214 -12.59 -5.90 13.72
CA GLU A 214 -13.56 -5.21 14.59
C GLU A 214 -14.93 -5.02 13.92
N LEU A 215 -14.94 -4.76 12.61
CA LEU A 215 -16.17 -4.54 11.84
C LEU A 215 -16.67 -5.82 11.16
N ASN A 216 -15.95 -6.94 11.31
CA ASN A 216 -16.24 -8.22 10.65
C ASN A 216 -16.42 -8.08 9.13
N ILE A 217 -15.48 -7.36 8.49
CA ILE A 217 -15.43 -7.16 7.05
C ILE A 217 -14.19 -7.82 6.45
N THR A 218 -14.13 -7.91 5.13
CA THR A 218 -13.02 -8.62 4.45
C THR A 218 -11.73 -7.79 4.54
N PRO A 219 -10.61 -8.36 5.02
CA PRO A 219 -9.31 -7.72 4.92
C PRO A 219 -8.80 -7.80 3.46
N ILE A 220 -8.31 -6.68 2.91
CA ILE A 220 -7.91 -6.57 1.49
C ILE A 220 -6.44 -6.21 1.37
N GLY A 221 -5.71 -6.93 0.52
CA GLY A 221 -4.32 -6.62 0.21
C GLY A 221 -3.65 -7.80 -0.48
N THR A 222 -2.60 -7.55 -1.25
CA THR A 222 -1.75 -8.62 -1.80
C THR A 222 -0.29 -8.32 -1.48
N MET A 223 0.44 -7.65 -2.38
CA MET A 223 1.86 -7.30 -2.28
C MET A 223 2.08 -5.79 -2.44
N ALA A 224 3.28 -5.29 -2.18
CA ALA A 224 3.69 -3.90 -2.42
C ALA A 224 5.06 -3.81 -3.10
N HIS A 225 5.48 -2.60 -3.48
CA HIS A 225 6.72 -2.38 -4.22
C HIS A 225 7.94 -2.88 -3.47
N GLU A 226 8.00 -2.70 -2.15
CA GLU A 226 9.15 -3.15 -1.33
C GLU A 226 9.45 -4.64 -1.50
N PHE A 227 8.42 -5.48 -1.70
CA PHE A 227 8.60 -6.91 -1.87
C PHE A 227 9.36 -7.19 -3.16
N LEU A 228 8.90 -6.62 -4.28
CA LEU A 228 9.58 -6.77 -5.56
C LEU A 228 10.94 -6.05 -5.57
N GLN A 229 11.05 -4.87 -4.95
CA GLN A 229 12.31 -4.12 -4.82
C GLN A 229 13.37 -4.93 -4.07
N ALA A 230 13.01 -5.64 -2.99
CA ALA A 230 13.95 -6.45 -2.24
C ALA A 230 14.65 -7.48 -3.14
N PHE A 231 13.94 -8.10 -4.09
CA PHE A 231 14.53 -9.06 -5.04
C PHE A 231 15.62 -8.47 -5.94
N GLN A 232 15.72 -7.15 -6.07
CA GLN A 232 16.84 -6.51 -6.78
C GLN A 232 18.19 -6.74 -6.06
N ALA A 233 18.15 -7.04 -4.76
CA ALA A 233 19.30 -7.23 -3.88
C ALA A 233 19.26 -8.57 -3.12
N LEU A 234 18.41 -9.51 -3.56
CA LEU A 234 18.45 -10.91 -3.14
C LEU A 234 19.32 -11.72 -4.12
N ASP A 235 19.51 -13.01 -3.84
CA ASP A 235 20.37 -13.91 -4.63
C ASP A 235 19.75 -14.30 -5.98
N VAL A 236 19.45 -13.30 -6.81
CA VAL A 236 18.91 -13.43 -8.17
C VAL A 236 19.53 -12.36 -9.07
N ARG A 237 19.64 -12.65 -10.38
CA ARG A 237 20.12 -11.65 -11.34
C ARG A 237 19.12 -10.49 -11.40
N LEU A 238 19.61 -9.26 -11.50
CA LEU A 238 18.76 -8.07 -11.59
C LEU A 238 17.72 -8.20 -12.73
N ARG A 239 18.09 -8.70 -13.91
CA ARG A 239 17.12 -8.89 -15.01
C ARG A 239 15.94 -9.80 -14.65
N ASP A 240 16.12 -10.75 -13.73
CA ASP A 240 15.12 -11.75 -13.38
C ASP A 240 14.37 -11.43 -12.08
N PHE A 241 14.68 -10.31 -11.41
CA PHE A 241 14.16 -10.01 -10.08
C PHE A 241 12.62 -10.02 -10.05
N GLN A 242 11.97 -9.46 -11.09
CA GLN A 242 10.51 -9.42 -11.18
C GLN A 242 9.92 -10.82 -11.26
N LYS A 243 10.47 -11.68 -12.12
CA LYS A 243 10.01 -13.08 -12.26
C LYS A 243 10.22 -13.86 -10.98
N ALA A 244 11.37 -13.70 -10.34
CA ALA A 244 11.69 -14.37 -9.08
C ALA A 244 10.74 -13.95 -7.95
N ALA A 245 10.38 -12.66 -7.88
CA ALA A 245 9.40 -12.17 -6.93
C ALA A 245 8.01 -12.77 -7.16
N LEU A 246 7.53 -12.77 -8.42
CA LEU A 246 6.24 -13.34 -8.79
C LEU A 246 6.18 -14.85 -8.52
N GLU A 247 7.22 -15.59 -8.90
CA GLU A 247 7.34 -17.03 -8.64
C GLU A 247 7.29 -17.31 -7.14
N THR A 248 8.08 -16.58 -6.35
CA THR A 248 8.12 -16.78 -4.89
C THR A 248 6.76 -16.51 -4.25
N TRP A 249 6.04 -15.50 -4.72
CA TRP A 249 4.68 -15.20 -4.26
C TRP A 249 3.70 -16.33 -4.55
N VAL A 250 3.70 -16.84 -5.79
CA VAL A 250 2.87 -17.96 -6.22
C VAL A 250 3.18 -19.22 -5.41
N GLN A 251 4.47 -19.50 -5.16
CA GLN A 251 4.87 -20.68 -4.38
C GLN A 251 4.43 -20.58 -2.91
N GLU A 252 4.40 -19.38 -2.33
CA GLU A 252 3.96 -19.16 -0.96
C GLU A 252 2.45 -19.31 -0.81
N TYR A 253 1.67 -18.71 -1.73
CA TYR A 253 0.21 -18.58 -1.59
C TYR A 253 -0.62 -19.52 -2.45
N ARG A 254 -0.02 -20.24 -3.40
CA ARG A 254 -0.67 -21.31 -4.17
C ARG A 254 -2.01 -20.89 -4.82
N GLY A 255 -2.10 -19.64 -5.28
CA GLY A 255 -3.30 -19.08 -5.92
C GLY A 255 -4.10 -18.12 -5.05
N ASP A 256 -3.85 -18.07 -3.74
CA ASP A 256 -4.35 -16.96 -2.92
C ASP A 256 -3.58 -15.66 -3.23
N LEU A 257 -4.22 -14.51 -2.96
CA LEU A 257 -3.61 -13.19 -3.07
C LEU A 257 -3.02 -12.89 -4.46
N GLY A 258 -3.68 -13.37 -5.51
CA GLY A 258 -3.20 -13.39 -6.90
C GLY A 258 -3.26 -12.06 -7.67
N ILE A 259 -3.12 -10.90 -7.02
CA ILE A 259 -3.04 -9.60 -7.71
C ILE A 259 -1.58 -9.12 -7.74
N ALA A 260 -0.98 -9.09 -8.93
CA ALA A 260 0.41 -8.68 -9.13
C ALA A 260 0.54 -7.15 -9.30
N LEU A 261 1.55 -6.56 -8.68
CA LEU A 261 1.92 -5.17 -8.87
C LEU A 261 2.84 -5.00 -10.08
N THR A 262 2.62 -3.97 -10.89
CA THR A 262 3.16 -3.91 -12.26
C THR A 262 4.26 -2.86 -12.48
N ASP A 263 4.40 -1.90 -11.57
CA ASP A 263 5.11 -0.63 -11.83
C ASP A 263 6.35 -0.42 -10.96
N VAL A 264 7.08 -1.49 -10.60
CA VAL A 264 8.40 -1.33 -9.94
C VAL A 264 9.40 -0.78 -10.95
N VAL A 265 9.43 -1.36 -12.15
CA VAL A 265 10.20 -0.85 -13.29
C VAL A 265 9.30 -0.04 -14.22
N GLY A 266 8.12 -0.57 -14.53
CA GLY A 266 7.13 0.02 -15.43
C GLY A 266 6.33 -1.08 -16.12
N MET A 267 5.14 -0.74 -16.61
CA MET A 267 4.18 -1.71 -17.15
C MET A 267 4.76 -2.49 -18.34
N ASP A 268 5.46 -1.83 -19.27
CA ASP A 268 6.00 -2.51 -20.45
C ASP A 268 7.10 -3.53 -20.10
N ALA A 269 7.97 -3.20 -19.14
CA ALA A 269 8.95 -4.14 -18.60
C ALA A 269 8.29 -5.32 -17.89
N PHE A 270 7.27 -5.05 -17.07
CA PHE A 270 6.49 -6.08 -16.39
C PHE A 270 5.82 -7.03 -17.39
N LEU A 271 5.17 -6.52 -18.44
CA LEU A 271 4.49 -7.35 -19.43
C LEU A 271 5.44 -8.25 -20.24
N ARG A 272 6.71 -7.85 -20.45
CA ARG A 272 7.72 -8.74 -21.05
C ARG A 272 8.05 -9.93 -20.17
N ASP A 273 7.92 -9.78 -18.85
CA ASP A 273 8.20 -10.82 -17.87
C ASP A 273 6.96 -11.62 -17.45
N PHE A 274 5.77 -11.05 -17.61
CA PHE A 274 4.48 -11.64 -17.25
C PHE A 274 3.96 -12.59 -18.34
N ASP A 275 4.65 -13.70 -18.55
CA ASP A 275 4.32 -14.69 -19.58
C ASP A 275 3.00 -15.47 -19.34
N LEU A 276 2.72 -16.48 -20.16
CA LEU A 276 1.51 -17.31 -20.05
C LEU A 276 1.40 -18.03 -18.70
N TYR A 277 2.53 -18.41 -18.09
CA TYR A 277 2.54 -19.11 -16.82
C TYR A 277 2.02 -18.18 -15.71
N PHE A 278 2.62 -17.00 -15.58
CA PHE A 278 2.17 -16.02 -14.57
C PHE A 278 0.77 -15.50 -14.87
N ALA A 279 0.45 -15.21 -16.12
CA ALA A 279 -0.86 -14.70 -16.52
C ALA A 279 -2.01 -15.69 -16.24
N LYS A 280 -1.74 -17.00 -16.24
CA LYS A 280 -2.72 -18.00 -15.81
C LYS A 280 -2.88 -18.07 -14.30
N LEU A 281 -1.79 -17.99 -13.55
CA LEU A 281 -1.78 -18.17 -12.09
C LEU A 281 -2.27 -16.96 -11.30
N PHE A 282 -1.93 -15.74 -11.73
CA PHE A 282 -2.42 -14.52 -11.09
C PHE A 282 -3.84 -14.22 -11.53
N ASP A 283 -4.70 -13.88 -10.58
CA ASP A 283 -6.09 -13.45 -10.79
C ASP A 283 -6.16 -12.08 -11.50
N GLY A 284 -5.12 -11.27 -11.39
CA GLY A 284 -5.16 -9.91 -11.88
C GLY A 284 -3.91 -9.08 -11.67
N LEU A 285 -4.03 -7.81 -12.03
CA LEU A 285 -2.95 -6.81 -11.97
C LEU A 285 -3.38 -5.58 -11.16
N ARG A 286 -2.42 -4.90 -10.53
CA ARG A 286 -2.63 -3.63 -9.81
C ARG A 286 -1.92 -2.47 -10.49
N HIS A 287 -2.65 -1.38 -10.67
CA HIS A 287 -2.20 -0.07 -11.14
C HIS A 287 -1.87 0.86 -9.96
N ASP A 288 -0.67 1.45 -9.99
CA ASP A 288 -0.16 2.38 -8.95
C ASP A 288 0.67 3.57 -9.52
N SER A 289 0.82 3.65 -10.85
CA SER A 289 1.42 4.80 -11.55
C SER A 289 1.09 4.80 -13.05
N GLY A 290 1.26 5.95 -13.70
CA GLY A 290 0.95 6.17 -15.11
C GLY A 290 -0.53 6.40 -15.38
N ASP A 291 -0.89 6.62 -16.65
CA ASP A 291 -2.30 6.76 -17.04
C ASP A 291 -3.03 5.41 -16.84
N PRO A 292 -4.09 5.35 -16.01
CA PRO A 292 -4.81 4.12 -15.74
C PRO A 292 -5.55 3.54 -16.95
N TYR A 293 -5.93 4.37 -17.94
CA TYR A 293 -6.57 3.90 -19.17
C TYR A 293 -5.56 3.23 -20.09
N GLU A 294 -4.42 3.87 -20.34
CA GLU A 294 -3.33 3.29 -21.14
C GLU A 294 -2.82 1.99 -20.50
N TRP A 295 -2.61 2.00 -19.18
CA TRP A 295 -2.19 0.82 -18.43
C TRP A 295 -3.17 -0.35 -18.58
N GLY A 296 -4.48 -0.09 -18.45
CA GLY A 296 -5.50 -1.12 -18.58
C GLY A 296 -5.66 -1.62 -20.03
N ASP A 297 -5.46 -0.76 -21.03
CA ASP A 297 -5.43 -1.13 -22.43
C ASP A 297 -4.21 -2.00 -22.78
N LYS A 298 -3.03 -1.70 -22.21
CA LYS A 298 -1.84 -2.55 -22.29
C LYS A 298 -2.10 -3.93 -21.67
N ALA A 299 -2.71 -3.99 -20.49
CA ALA A 299 -3.12 -5.24 -19.86
C ALA A 299 -4.10 -6.04 -20.74
N TYR A 300 -5.11 -5.37 -21.32
CA TYR A 300 -6.08 -5.98 -22.23
C TYR A 300 -5.42 -6.62 -23.45
N ALA A 301 -4.54 -5.86 -24.13
CA ALA A 301 -3.81 -6.33 -25.30
C ALA A 301 -2.93 -7.53 -24.96
N HIS A 302 -2.27 -7.51 -23.80
CA HIS A 302 -1.38 -8.59 -23.36
C HIS A 302 -2.13 -9.89 -23.08
N TYR A 303 -3.20 -9.86 -22.28
CA TYR A 303 -4.01 -11.06 -22.03
C TYR A 303 -4.61 -11.64 -23.31
N ARG A 304 -5.05 -10.78 -24.24
CA ARG A 304 -5.52 -11.21 -25.56
C ARG A 304 -4.43 -11.86 -26.40
N LYS A 305 -3.21 -11.31 -26.41
CA LYS A 305 -2.05 -11.92 -27.07
C LYS A 305 -1.77 -13.32 -26.51
N LEU A 306 -1.95 -13.51 -25.20
CA LEU A 306 -1.79 -14.78 -24.50
C LEU A 306 -3.02 -15.71 -24.61
N LYS A 307 -4.09 -15.30 -25.30
CA LYS A 307 -5.35 -16.04 -25.46
C LYS A 307 -6.05 -16.35 -24.12
N ILE A 308 -5.97 -15.43 -23.17
CA ILE A 308 -6.68 -15.49 -21.89
C ILE A 308 -7.95 -14.65 -22.01
N ASP A 309 -9.07 -15.17 -21.53
CA ASP A 309 -10.30 -14.40 -21.39
C ASP A 309 -10.13 -13.35 -20.29
N THR A 310 -10.15 -12.07 -20.67
CA THR A 310 -9.94 -10.95 -19.76
C THR A 310 -11.07 -10.79 -18.75
N LYS A 311 -12.28 -11.27 -19.06
CA LYS A 311 -13.42 -11.22 -18.12
C LYS A 311 -13.22 -12.08 -16.88
N THR A 312 -12.29 -13.04 -16.92
CA THR A 312 -11.92 -13.85 -15.75
C THR A 312 -10.81 -13.21 -14.92
N LYS A 313 -10.30 -12.04 -15.33
CA LYS A 313 -9.19 -11.34 -14.66
C LYS A 313 -9.67 -10.05 -14.01
N MET A 314 -8.94 -9.64 -12.97
CA MET A 314 -9.24 -8.42 -12.21
C MET A 314 -8.17 -7.35 -12.45
N LEU A 315 -8.61 -6.11 -12.67
CA LEU A 315 -7.76 -4.93 -12.58
C LEU A 315 -8.07 -4.18 -11.28
N THR A 316 -7.04 -3.98 -10.46
CA THR A 316 -7.15 -3.21 -9.21
C THR A 316 -6.48 -1.87 -9.38
N PHE A 317 -7.21 -0.78 -9.22
CA PHE A 317 -6.66 0.58 -9.33
C PHE A 317 -6.52 1.20 -7.94
N SER A 318 -5.36 1.77 -7.63
CA SER A 318 -5.10 2.36 -6.31
C SER A 318 -4.22 3.62 -6.31
N ASP A 319 -3.86 4.18 -7.47
CA ASP A 319 -3.06 5.41 -7.56
C ASP A 319 -3.91 6.65 -7.25
N GLY A 320 -3.97 7.06 -5.98
CA GLY A 320 -4.49 8.38 -5.59
C GLY A 320 -5.97 8.64 -5.94
N LEU A 321 -6.79 7.59 -6.09
CA LEU A 321 -8.15 7.69 -6.60
C LEU A 321 -9.12 8.47 -5.68
N ASN A 322 -10.22 8.92 -6.29
CA ASN A 322 -11.46 9.32 -5.62
C ASN A 322 -12.65 8.55 -6.24
N LEU A 323 -13.84 8.67 -5.66
CA LEU A 323 -15.03 7.92 -6.14
C LEU A 323 -15.42 8.25 -7.58
N PRO A 324 -15.48 9.52 -8.02
CA PRO A 324 -15.74 9.84 -9.43
C PRO A 324 -14.77 9.15 -10.39
N LYS A 325 -13.47 9.23 -10.12
CA LYS A 325 -12.46 8.61 -11.00
C LYS A 325 -12.55 7.09 -11.01
N ALA A 326 -12.81 6.48 -9.86
CA ALA A 326 -13.06 5.05 -9.76
C ALA A 326 -14.27 4.63 -10.62
N TRP A 327 -15.35 5.42 -10.58
CA TRP A 327 -16.53 5.17 -11.39
C TRP A 327 -16.26 5.31 -12.90
N GLU A 328 -15.54 6.35 -13.32
CA GLU A 328 -15.13 6.51 -14.73
C GLU A 328 -14.32 5.31 -15.24
N LEU A 329 -13.37 4.85 -14.45
CA LEU A 329 -12.57 3.66 -14.77
C LEU A 329 -13.42 2.39 -14.82
N HIS A 330 -14.38 2.25 -13.90
CA HIS A 330 -15.34 1.16 -13.93
C HIS A 330 -16.09 1.15 -15.26
N GLN A 331 -16.69 2.27 -15.65
CA GLN A 331 -17.46 2.39 -16.88
C GLN A 331 -16.62 2.09 -18.13
N TYR A 332 -15.33 2.43 -18.11
CA TYR A 332 -14.43 2.19 -19.23
C TYR A 332 -14.00 0.72 -19.38
N PHE A 333 -13.83 -0.01 -18.26
CA PHE A 333 -13.27 -1.37 -18.27
C PHE A 333 -14.28 -2.48 -18.02
N LYS A 334 -15.52 -2.16 -17.59
CA LYS A 334 -16.53 -3.14 -17.17
C LYS A 334 -16.87 -4.21 -18.22
N ASP A 335 -16.75 -3.91 -19.52
CA ASP A 335 -17.01 -4.89 -20.57
C ASP A 335 -15.82 -5.82 -20.87
N ARG A 336 -14.66 -5.55 -20.27
CA ARG A 336 -13.38 -6.21 -20.55
C ARG A 336 -12.80 -6.97 -19.36
N PHE A 337 -12.97 -6.45 -18.14
CA PHE A 337 -12.39 -7.01 -16.93
C PHE A 337 -13.36 -6.93 -15.75
N GLN A 338 -13.08 -7.73 -14.71
CA GLN A 338 -13.50 -7.36 -13.36
C GLN A 338 -12.63 -6.20 -12.89
N VAL A 339 -13.18 -5.28 -12.11
CA VAL A 339 -12.43 -4.12 -11.61
C VAL A 339 -12.65 -3.91 -10.13
N SER A 340 -11.62 -3.44 -9.44
CA SER A 340 -11.74 -3.01 -8.04
C SER A 340 -10.89 -1.77 -7.76
N PHE A 341 -11.29 -0.99 -6.76
CA PHE A 341 -10.73 0.33 -6.48
C PHE A 341 -10.32 0.43 -5.01
N GLY A 342 -9.02 0.57 -4.77
CA GLY A 342 -8.47 0.87 -3.45
C GLY A 342 -8.35 2.38 -3.27
N ILE A 343 -9.15 2.96 -2.38
CA ILE A 343 -9.15 4.42 -2.15
C ILE A 343 -8.53 4.69 -0.78
N GLY A 344 -7.47 5.50 -0.77
CA GLY A 344 -6.72 5.85 0.44
C GLY A 344 -7.12 7.21 1.02
N THR A 345 -6.22 8.18 0.90
CA THR A 345 -6.32 9.52 1.52
C THR A 345 -7.64 10.25 1.19
N ASN A 346 -8.16 10.16 -0.04
CA ASN A 346 -9.45 10.77 -0.40
C ASN A 346 -10.64 10.19 0.39
N LEU A 347 -10.50 9.00 0.99
CA LEU A 347 -11.51 8.38 1.84
C LEU A 347 -11.29 8.78 3.30
N THR A 348 -10.07 8.61 3.80
CA THR A 348 -9.77 8.63 5.25
C THR A 348 -9.15 9.94 5.76
N ASN A 349 -8.89 10.92 4.88
CA ASN A 349 -8.29 12.20 5.26
C ASN A 349 -8.72 13.35 4.33
N ASP A 350 -9.99 13.33 3.92
CA ASP A 350 -10.60 14.45 3.19
C ASP A 350 -11.45 15.28 4.16
N MET A 351 -10.75 16.06 4.99
CA MET A 351 -11.31 16.86 6.09
C MET A 351 -11.40 18.35 5.76
N GLY A 352 -11.26 18.72 4.49
CA GLY A 352 -11.12 20.12 4.04
C GLY A 352 -9.74 20.74 4.24
N GLN A 353 -8.84 20.06 4.93
CA GLN A 353 -7.41 20.39 5.04
C GLN A 353 -6.60 19.66 3.97
N LYS A 354 -5.45 20.21 3.57
CA LYS A 354 -4.52 19.55 2.64
C LYS A 354 -3.82 18.37 3.33
N PRO A 355 -3.94 17.13 2.83
CA PRO A 355 -3.27 15.97 3.42
C PRO A 355 -1.74 16.04 3.29
N LEU A 356 -1.02 15.40 4.22
CA LEU A 356 0.42 15.19 4.07
C LEU A 356 0.72 14.20 2.94
N ASN A 357 1.71 14.49 2.12
CA ASN A 357 2.27 13.59 1.12
C ASN A 357 3.53 12.93 1.67
N ILE A 358 3.33 12.04 2.64
CA ILE A 358 4.39 11.30 3.32
C ILE A 358 4.53 9.87 2.77
N VAL A 359 5.77 9.41 2.70
CA VAL A 359 6.16 8.04 2.33
C VAL A 359 7.29 7.57 3.23
N LEU A 360 7.34 6.27 3.48
CA LEU A 360 8.49 5.58 4.02
C LEU A 360 8.81 4.45 3.02
N LYS A 361 10.02 4.43 2.47
CA LYS A 361 10.37 3.54 1.36
C LYS A 361 11.63 2.75 1.64
N LEU A 362 11.64 1.51 1.16
CA LEU A 362 12.85 0.69 1.07
C LEU A 362 13.83 1.34 0.08
N VAL A 363 15.05 1.61 0.54
CA VAL A 363 16.13 2.23 -0.25
C VAL A 363 17.33 1.29 -0.42
N GLU A 364 17.54 0.36 0.51
CA GLU A 364 18.64 -0.61 0.48
C GLU A 364 18.18 -1.98 1.00
N CYS A 365 18.71 -3.04 0.41
CA CYS A 365 18.64 -4.41 0.93
C CYS A 365 20.04 -5.06 0.88
N ASN A 366 20.43 -5.76 1.94
CA ASN A 366 21.70 -6.50 2.03
C ASN A 366 22.95 -5.68 1.61
N GLY A 367 23.02 -4.39 1.94
CA GLY A 367 24.15 -3.53 1.55
C GLY A 367 24.11 -3.07 0.09
N GLN A 368 22.99 -3.29 -0.62
CA GLN A 368 22.82 -2.94 -2.04
C GLN A 368 21.61 -2.04 -2.23
N SER A 369 21.76 -1.00 -3.06
CA SER A 369 20.66 -0.10 -3.40
C SER A 369 19.52 -0.84 -4.11
N VAL A 370 18.29 -0.40 -3.83
CA VAL A 370 17.09 -0.83 -4.57
C VAL A 370 16.29 0.39 -5.01
N ALA A 371 15.49 0.25 -6.07
CA ALA A 371 14.77 1.38 -6.65
C ALA A 371 13.40 1.01 -7.24
N LYS A 372 12.50 1.99 -7.24
CA LYS A 372 11.26 2.03 -8.03
C LYS A 372 11.43 3.10 -9.12
N ILE A 373 11.29 2.73 -10.38
CA ILE A 373 11.25 3.65 -11.53
C ILE A 373 9.81 4.15 -11.72
N SER A 374 8.86 3.22 -11.87
CA SER A 374 7.42 3.47 -12.11
C SER A 374 7.09 4.06 -13.48
N ASP A 375 5.80 4.10 -13.82
CA ASP A 375 5.28 4.69 -15.06
C ASP A 375 4.96 6.21 -14.90
N SER A 376 5.48 6.87 -13.87
CA SER A 376 5.35 8.32 -13.69
C SER A 376 6.68 8.96 -13.30
N PRO A 377 7.08 10.07 -13.96
CA PRO A 377 8.26 10.84 -13.58
C PRO A 377 8.23 11.28 -12.11
N GLY A 378 9.40 11.44 -11.49
CA GLY A 378 9.54 12.00 -10.13
C GLY A 378 9.09 11.10 -8.98
N LYS A 379 8.64 9.86 -9.23
CA LYS A 379 8.27 8.90 -8.16
C LYS A 379 9.46 8.11 -7.59
N THR A 380 10.65 8.18 -8.22
CA THR A 380 11.88 7.49 -7.78
C THR A 380 12.43 8.05 -6.46
N MET A 381 13.00 7.18 -5.65
CA MET A 381 13.62 7.53 -4.37
C MET A 381 14.85 6.64 -4.16
N THR A 382 15.94 7.02 -4.79
CA THR A 382 17.29 6.47 -4.58
C THR A 382 18.28 7.60 -4.74
N ASP A 383 19.37 7.55 -3.99
CA ASP A 383 20.54 8.43 -4.08
C ASP A 383 21.67 7.82 -4.92
N ASN A 384 21.46 6.61 -5.45
CA ASN A 384 22.43 5.88 -6.26
C ASN A 384 22.06 5.93 -7.75
N ASP A 385 22.46 7.01 -8.41
CA ASP A 385 22.23 7.22 -9.85
C ASP A 385 22.87 6.12 -10.72
N THR A 386 23.98 5.54 -10.26
CA THR A 386 24.65 4.45 -10.99
C THR A 386 23.78 3.18 -11.00
N PHE A 387 23.22 2.82 -9.85
CA PHE A 387 22.29 1.69 -9.77
C PHE A 387 21.02 1.95 -10.59
N LEU A 388 20.47 3.17 -10.53
CA LEU A 388 19.28 3.54 -11.29
C LEU A 388 19.51 3.46 -12.81
N ALA A 389 20.63 3.99 -13.30
CA ALA A 389 21.02 3.90 -14.71
C ALA A 389 21.20 2.43 -15.14
N TYR A 390 21.85 1.61 -14.32
CA TYR A 390 22.00 0.18 -14.60
C TYR A 390 20.66 -0.57 -14.62
N LEU A 391 19.76 -0.26 -13.68
CA LEU A 391 18.41 -0.84 -13.66
C LEU A 391 17.63 -0.48 -14.94
N ARG A 392 17.68 0.79 -15.37
CA ARG A 392 17.08 1.23 -16.63
C ARG A 392 17.68 0.49 -17.82
N GLN A 393 19.00 0.37 -17.89
CA GLN A 393 19.70 -0.34 -18.97
C GLN A 393 19.28 -1.81 -19.05
N VAL A 394 19.25 -2.51 -17.91
CA VAL A 394 18.89 -3.94 -17.84
C VAL A 394 17.45 -4.19 -18.31
N PHE A 395 16.55 -3.23 -18.08
CA PHE A 395 15.16 -3.31 -18.49
C PHE A 395 14.82 -2.48 -19.73
N GLU A 396 15.82 -2.01 -20.48
CA GLU A 396 15.61 -1.28 -21.74
C GLU A 396 14.61 -0.10 -21.58
N ILE A 397 14.73 0.65 -20.47
CA ILE A 397 13.89 1.82 -20.20
C ILE A 397 14.60 3.06 -20.74
N GLU A 398 13.94 3.77 -21.65
CA GLU A 398 14.43 5.04 -22.17
C GLU A 398 14.38 6.11 -21.07
N GLU A 399 15.43 6.94 -20.98
CA GLU A 399 15.38 8.14 -20.16
C GLU A 399 14.45 9.15 -20.81
N LEU A 400 13.33 9.44 -20.15
CA LEU A 400 12.54 10.61 -20.49
C LEU A 400 13.40 11.82 -20.13
N GLU A 401 13.87 12.57 -21.12
CA GLU A 401 14.47 13.88 -20.90
C GLU A 401 13.48 14.72 -20.09
N GLU A 402 13.92 15.24 -18.94
CA GLU A 402 13.13 16.25 -18.21
C GLU A 402 12.96 17.43 -19.15
N VAL A 403 11.71 17.68 -19.58
CA VAL A 403 11.37 18.89 -20.31
C VAL A 403 11.55 20.04 -19.32
N VAL A 404 12.70 20.73 -19.45
CA VAL A 404 13.14 21.87 -18.64
C VAL A 404 12.11 23.00 -18.63
#